data_AF-A0A3R7EUL8-F1
#
_entry.id   AF-A0A3R7EUL8-F1
#
_cell.length_a   1.000
_cell.length_b   1.000
_cell.length_c   1.000
_cell.angle_alpha   90.00
_cell.angle_beta   90.00
_cell.angle_gamma   90.00
#
_symmetry.space_group_name_H-M   'P 1'
#
loop_
_entity.id
_entity.type
_entity.pdbx_description
1 polymer ?
#
loop_
_entity_poly.entity_id
_entity_poly.type
_entity_poly.pdbx_seq_one_letter_code
_entity_poly.pdbx_strand_id
1 'polypeptide(L)'
;MWIYASLAVFFAALMLGVLLGTLTGLIPGFHPNNVAIILVSISPVLMRELHFLAPSDFSVIVASAILATAVTHTFLSFIPVIFIYLLTLYNW
;
A
#
# COMPACT_ATOMS: atom_id res chain seq x y z
N MET A 1 27.13 -0.11 -5.81
CA MET A 1 26.51 -1.26 -5.11
C MET A 1 25.28 -0.84 -4.30
N TRP A 2 25.36 0.23 -3.49
CA TRP A 2 24.25 0.74 -2.67
C TRP A 2 23.00 1.18 -3.44
N ILE A 3 23.14 1.74 -4.65
CA ILE A 3 22.00 2.17 -5.48
C ILE A 3 21.10 1.01 -5.93
N TYR A 4 21.68 -0.17 -6.18
CA TYR A 4 20.91 -1.34 -6.61
C TYR A 4 20.15 -1.94 -5.42
N ALA A 5 20.73 -1.87 -4.23
CA ALA A 5 20.07 -2.29 -2.99
C ALA A 5 18.88 -1.39 -2.66
N SER A 6 19.02 -0.06 -2.77
CA SER A 6 17.91 0.87 -2.53
C SER A 6 16.79 0.69 -3.55
N LEU A 7 17.12 0.46 -4.83
CA LEU A 7 16.12 0.13 -5.86
C LEU A 7 15.38 -1.18 -5.55
N ALA A 8 16.10 -2.22 -5.13
CA ALA A 8 15.50 -3.49 -4.77
C ALA A 8 14.52 -3.36 -3.59
N VAL A 9 14.90 -2.60 -2.55
CA VAL A 9 14.03 -2.32 -1.40
C VAL A 9 12.81 -1.50 -1.82
N PHE A 10 12.98 -0.53 -2.74
CA PHE A 10 11.87 0.24 -3.30
C PHE A 10 10.85 -0.66 -4.00
N PHE A 11 11.29 -1.54 -4.90
CA PHE A 11 10.38 -2.48 -5.59
C PHE A 11 9.74 -3.47 -4.62
N ALA A 12 10.47 -3.96 -3.62
CA ALA A 12 9.91 -4.83 -2.59
C ALA A 12 8.82 -4.12 -1.77
N ALA A 13 9.03 -2.85 -1.41
CA ALA A 13 8.05 -2.03 -0.69
C ALA A 13 6.79 -1.76 -1.53
N LEU A 14 6.95 -1.53 -2.84
CA LEU A 14 5.80 -1.42 -3.76
C LEU A 14 4.99 -2.71 -3.82
N MET A 15 5.64 -3.86 -3.94
CA MET A 15 4.96 -5.16 -3.96
C MET A 15 4.24 -5.46 -2.64
N LEU A 16 4.86 -5.12 -1.51
CA LEU A 16 4.20 -5.20 -0.21
C LEU A 16 2.99 -4.27 -0.12
N GLY A 17 3.11 -3.04 -0.62
CA GLY A 17 2.00 -2.09 -0.65
C GLY A 17 0.83 -2.61 -1.49
N VAL A 18 1.09 -3.17 -2.67
CA VAL A 18 0.05 -3.83 -3.48
C VAL A 18 -0.60 -4.97 -2.72
N LEU A 19 0.18 -5.84 -2.07
CA LEU A 19 -0.36 -6.99 -1.32
C LEU A 19 -1.22 -6.56 -0.10
N LEU A 20 -0.81 -5.52 0.62
CA LEU A 20 -1.63 -4.97 1.70
C LEU A 20 -2.90 -4.28 1.15
N GLY A 21 -2.77 -3.59 0.02
CA GLY A 21 -3.88 -2.98 -0.68
C GLY A 21 -4.90 -4.01 -1.17
N THR A 22 -4.46 -5.17 -1.66
CA THR A 22 -5.38 -6.24 -2.07
C THR A 22 -6.12 -6.85 -0.90
N LEU A 23 -5.42 -7.14 0.20
CA LEU A 23 -6.03 -7.67 1.42
C LEU A 23 -7.10 -6.71 1.97
N THR A 24 -6.79 -5.43 2.03
CA THR A 24 -7.74 -4.43 2.54
C THR A 24 -8.89 -4.11 1.58
N GLY A 25 -8.66 -4.16 0.26
CA GLY A 25 -9.71 -3.94 -0.73
C GLY A 25 -10.71 -5.10 -0.83
N LEU A 26 -10.28 -6.33 -0.49
CA LEU A 26 -11.15 -7.51 -0.48
C LEU A 26 -11.94 -7.68 0.82
N ILE A 27 -11.38 -7.25 1.96
CA ILE A 27 -12.02 -7.40 3.28
C ILE A 27 -12.84 -6.15 3.60
N PRO A 28 -14.19 -6.21 3.51
CA PRO A 28 -15.02 -5.07 3.84
C PRO A 28 -14.82 -4.69 5.32
N GLY A 29 -14.48 -3.42 5.56
CA GLY A 29 -14.26 -2.85 6.90
C GLY A 29 -12.81 -2.54 7.29
N PHE A 30 -11.80 -2.97 6.51
CA PHE A 30 -10.40 -2.61 6.76
C PHE A 30 -10.01 -1.33 5.99
N HIS A 31 -9.88 -0.20 6.69
CA HIS A 31 -9.61 1.09 6.03
C HIS A 31 -8.13 1.20 5.63
N PRO A 32 -7.82 1.77 4.45
CA PRO A 32 -6.44 2.05 4.03
C PRO A 32 -5.71 3.01 5.00
N ASN A 33 -6.45 3.77 5.82
CA ASN A 33 -5.88 4.67 6.83
C ASN A 33 -5.19 3.90 7.95
N ASN A 34 -5.76 2.77 8.37
CA ASN A 34 -5.16 1.96 9.43
C ASN A 34 -3.85 1.34 8.94
N VAL A 35 -3.81 0.92 7.68
CA VAL A 35 -2.58 0.41 7.05
C VAL A 35 -1.53 1.50 6.91
N ALA A 36 -1.92 2.71 6.52
CA ALA A 36 -1.01 3.86 6.46
C ALA A 36 -0.41 4.19 7.85
N ILE A 37 -1.23 4.20 8.91
CA ILE A 37 -0.76 4.45 10.29
C ILE A 37 0.20 3.36 10.76
N ILE A 38 -0.08 2.09 10.47
CA ILE A 38 0.79 0.96 10.83
C ILE A 38 2.14 1.08 10.07
N LEU A 39 2.11 1.34 8.76
CA LEU A 39 3.32 1.54 7.94
C LEU A 39 4.17 2.72 8.44
N VAL A 40 3.55 3.85 8.78
CA VAL A 40 4.25 5.02 9.32
C VAL A 40 4.79 4.75 10.72
N SER A 41 4.06 4.02 11.57
CA SER A 41 4.50 3.70 12.94
C SER A 41 5.68 2.73 12.97
N ILE A 42 5.79 1.84 11.97
CA ILE A 42 6.92 0.90 11.83
C ILE A 42 8.12 1.57 11.13
N SER A 43 7.89 2.65 10.38
CA SER A 43 8.94 3.38 9.65
C SER A 43 10.16 3.79 10.49
N PRO A 44 10.06 4.33 11.73
CA PRO A 44 11.25 4.68 12.51
C PRO A 44 12.08 3.45 12.94
N VAL A 45 11.43 2.29 13.14
CA VAL A 45 12.12 1.03 13.47
C VAL A 45 12.87 0.53 12.25
N LEU A 46 12.24 0.56 11.07
CA LEU A 46 12.87 0.16 9.81
C LEU A 46 14.04 1.08 9.45
N MET A 47 13.93 2.39 9.71
CA MET A 47 15.02 3.35 9.46
C MET A 47 16.26 3.06 10.34
N ARG A 48 16.05 2.48 11.53
CA ARG A 48 17.13 2.03 12.43
C ARG A 48 17.76 0.71 12.01
N GLU A 49 17.09 -0.15 11.26
CA GLU A 49 17.69 -1.41 10.78
C GLU A 49 18.34 -1.22 9.40
N LEU A 50 17.79 -0.33 8.57
CA LEU A 50 18.30 0.00 7.24
C LEU A 50 19.26 1.21 7.28
N HIS A 51 20.33 1.11 8.07
CA HIS A 51 21.39 2.14 8.20
C HIS A 51 22.06 2.56 6.88
N PHE A 52 21.87 1.78 5.82
CA PHE A 52 22.46 2.02 4.50
C PHE A 52 21.61 2.88 3.57
N LEU A 53 20.37 3.18 3.93
CA LEU A 53 19.50 4.06 3.15
C LEU A 53 19.67 5.50 3.63
N ALA A 54 19.78 6.42 2.67
CA ALA A 54 19.68 7.84 2.99
C ALA A 54 18.27 8.14 3.56
N PRO A 55 18.13 9.04 4.55
CA PRO A 55 16.83 9.38 5.13
C PRO A 55 15.79 9.87 4.11
N SER A 56 16.25 10.55 3.04
CA SER A 56 15.43 10.98 1.92
C SER A 56 14.83 9.80 1.15
N ASP A 57 15.65 8.80 0.84
CA ASP A 57 15.24 7.64 0.03
C ASP A 57 14.27 6.77 0.83
N PHE A 58 14.51 6.62 2.13
CA PHE A 58 13.64 5.88 3.02
C PHE A 58 12.21 6.46 3.09
N SER A 59 12.10 7.79 3.20
CA SER A 59 10.79 8.47 3.22
C SER A 59 10.02 8.26 1.91
N VAL A 60 10.72 8.30 0.77
CA VAL A 60 10.12 8.04 -0.55
C VAL A 60 9.64 6.59 -0.68
N ILE A 61 10.42 5.62 -0.18
CA ILE A 61 10.06 4.19 -0.18
C ILE A 61 8.80 3.94 0.67
N VAL A 62 8.70 4.56 1.84
CA VAL A 62 7.52 4.40 2.71
C VAL A 62 6.30 5.08 2.08
N ALA A 63 6.46 6.30 1.56
CA ALA A 63 5.39 7.02 0.88
C ALA A 63 4.87 6.26 -0.35
N SER A 64 5.76 5.65 -1.14
CA SER A 64 5.37 4.87 -2.31
C SER A 64 4.63 3.58 -1.94
N ALA A 65 5.02 2.90 -0.84
CA ALA A 65 4.30 1.73 -0.34
C ALA A 65 2.88 2.08 0.14
N ILE A 66 2.72 3.21 0.84
CA ILE A 66 1.41 3.72 1.27
C ILE A 66 0.56 4.08 0.06
N LEU A 67 1.14 4.77 -0.93
CA LEU A 67 0.45 5.14 -2.17
C LEU A 67 -0.01 3.90 -2.94
N ALA A 68 0.85 2.90 -3.10
CA ALA A 68 0.52 1.63 -3.74
C ALA A 68 -0.65 0.93 -3.01
N THR A 69 -0.60 0.88 -1.67
CA THR A 69 -1.68 0.32 -0.85
C THR A 69 -3.00 1.04 -1.10
N ALA A 70 -3.00 2.38 -1.06
CA ALA A 70 -4.22 3.18 -1.21
C ALA A 70 -4.83 3.02 -2.62
N VAL A 71 -3.99 3.03 -3.66
CA VAL A 71 -4.44 2.82 -5.05
C VAL A 71 -5.01 1.41 -5.24
N THR A 72 -4.32 0.36 -4.79
CA THR A 72 -4.81 -1.00 -4.93
C THR A 72 -6.08 -1.26 -4.12
N HIS A 73 -6.16 -0.73 -2.89
CA HIS A 73 -7.35 -0.81 -2.06
C HIS A 73 -8.56 -0.17 -2.75
N THR A 74 -8.43 1.09 -3.17
CA THR A 74 -9.53 1.83 -3.81
C THR A 74 -9.98 1.18 -5.11
N PHE A 75 -9.04 0.69 -5.92
CA PHE A 75 -9.34 -0.04 -7.14
C PHE A 75 -10.15 -1.32 -6.86
N LEU A 76 -9.73 -2.14 -5.89
CA LEU A 76 -10.44 -3.38 -5.54
C LEU A 76 -11.80 -3.12 -4.89
N SER A 77 -11.90 -2.10 -4.03
CA SER A 77 -13.15 -1.71 -3.37
C SER A 77 -14.22 -1.24 -4.36
N PHE A 78 -13.83 -0.78 -5.56
CA PHE A 78 -14.78 -0.37 -6.61
C PHE A 78 -15.48 -1.54 -7.30
N ILE A 79 -14.81 -2.70 -7.41
CA ILE A 79 -15.32 -3.88 -8.13
C ILE A 79 -16.67 -4.37 -7.57
N PRO A 80 -16.81 -4.65 -6.24
CA PRO A 80 -18.09 -5.10 -5.70
C PRO A 80 -19.18 -4.03 -5.75
N VAL A 81 -18.82 -2.74 -5.61
CA VAL A 81 -19.77 -1.62 -5.66
C VAL A 81 -20.43 -1.51 -7.03
N ILE A 82 -19.63 -1.59 -8.11
CA ILE A 82 -20.17 -1.52 -9.48
C ILE A 82 -21.06 -2.72 -9.80
N PHE A 83 -20.70 -3.91 -9.29
CA PHE A 83 -21.50 -5.12 -9.48
C PHE A 83 -22.88 -5.00 -8.82
N ILE A 84 -22.93 -4.53 -7.56
CA ILE A 84 -24.19 -4.28 -6.86
C ILE A 84 -25.01 -3.20 -7.56
N TYR A 85 -24.39 -2.11 -7.99
CA TYR A 85 -25.06 -1.02 -8.68
C TYR A 85 -25.71 -1.47 -10.00
N LEU A 86 -24.99 -2.23 -10.83
CA LEU A 86 -25.52 -2.79 -12.07
C LEU A 86 -26.69 -3.76 -11.80
N LEU A 87 -26.53 -4.68 -10.84
CA LEU A 87 -27.62 -5.59 -10.42
C LEU A 87 -28.87 -4.83 -9.97
N THR A 88 -28.68 -3.69 -9.30
CA THR A 88 -29.80 -2.85 -8.87
C THR A 88 -30.45 -2.18 -10.07
N LEU A 89 -29.72 -1.71 -11.08
CA LEU A 89 -30.31 -1.07 -12.28
C LEU A 89 -31.10 -2.03 -13.18
N TYR A 90 -30.70 -3.31 -13.28
CA TYR A 90 -31.35 -4.29 -14.15
C TYR A 90 -32.52 -5.07 -13.50
N ASN A 91 -32.73 -4.93 -12.18
CA ASN A 91 -33.80 -5.62 -11.44
C ASN A 91 -35.02 -4.71 -11.10
N TRP A 92 -35.18 -3.58 -11.79
CA TRP A 92 -36.43 -2.81 -11.86
C TRP A 92 -37.12 -3.03 -13.21
#